data_AF-A0A3D2XBQ4-F1
#
_entry.id   AF-A0A3D2XBQ4-F1
#
_cell.length_a   1.000
_cell.length_b   1.000
_cell.length_c   1.000
_cell.angle_alpha   90.00
_cell.angle_beta   90.00
_cell.angle_gamma   90.00
#
_symmetry.space_group_name_H-M   'P 1'
#
loop_
_entity.id
_entity.type
_entity.pdbx_description
1 polymer ?
#
loop_
_entity_poly.entity_id
_entity_poly.type
_entity_poly.pdbx_seq_one_letter_code
_entity_poly.pdbx_strand_id
1 'polypeptide(L)'
;MSISVGSDAMFQTLTQTAQSTSKTAKLENNLGKDIKSATDEELMESCKSFETYLVEQVMKQVKNTIAKSDEDENEYMSYFGDMLYQSYAKDITETGQLGIAKQLYEAMKRDQNT
;
A
#
# COMPACT_ATOMS: atom_id res chain seq x y z
N MET A 1 -20.94 14.13 -20.65
CA MET A 1 -19.48 14.13 -20.90
C MET A 1 -18.84 13.28 -19.81
N SER A 2 -18.35 12.10 -20.18
CA SER A 2 -17.76 11.11 -19.29
C SER A 2 -16.38 11.56 -18.81
N ILE A 3 -16.22 11.73 -17.50
CA ILE A 3 -14.94 11.94 -16.85
C ILE A 3 -14.23 10.57 -16.82
N SER A 4 -13.66 10.17 -17.96
CA SER A 4 -12.96 8.88 -18.15
C SER A 4 -11.44 9.04 -18.13
N VAL A 5 -10.92 10.25 -17.97
CA VAL A 5 -9.50 10.57 -18.19
C VAL A 5 -8.66 10.50 -16.90
N GLY A 6 -9.30 10.38 -15.72
CA GLY A 6 -8.60 10.36 -14.43
C GLY A 6 -8.18 8.96 -13.94
N SER A 7 -8.95 7.92 -14.28
CA SER A 7 -8.71 6.57 -13.78
C SER A 7 -7.46 5.93 -14.36
N ASP A 8 -7.19 6.14 -15.67
CA ASP A 8 -6.01 5.61 -16.32
C ASP A 8 -4.72 6.25 -15.82
N ALA A 9 -4.72 7.56 -15.51
CA ALA A 9 -3.54 8.24 -15.00
C ALA A 9 -3.19 7.80 -13.56
N MET A 10 -4.20 7.60 -12.70
CA MET A 10 -4.00 7.05 -11.35
C MET A 10 -3.55 5.59 -11.41
N PHE A 11 -4.13 4.79 -12.31
CA PHE A 11 -3.72 3.39 -12.52
C PHE A 11 -2.30 3.30 -13.07
N GLN A 12 -1.94 4.15 -14.03
CA GLN A 12 -0.58 4.26 -14.58
C GLN A 12 0.42 4.67 -13.49
N THR A 13 0.06 5.61 -12.61
CA THR A 13 0.91 6.05 -11.50
C THR A 13 1.09 4.94 -10.46
N LEU A 14 0.03 4.19 -10.14
CA LEU A 14 0.09 2.99 -9.29
C LEU A 14 1.04 1.94 -9.89
N THR A 15 0.89 1.68 -11.19
CA THR A 15 1.68 0.68 -11.93
C THR A 15 3.14 1.10 -12.06
N GLN A 16 3.40 2.38 -12.32
CA GLN A 16 4.75 2.93 -12.42
C GLN A 16 5.44 2.98 -11.05
N THR A 17 4.69 3.22 -9.97
CA THR A 17 5.20 3.10 -8.60
C THR A 17 5.48 1.64 -8.23
N ALA A 18 4.64 0.71 -8.68
CA ALA A 18 4.86 -0.74 -8.52
C ALA A 18 6.07 -1.24 -9.34
N GLN A 19 6.26 -0.74 -10.56
CA GLN A 19 7.37 -1.13 -11.45
C GLN A 19 8.71 -0.48 -11.10
N SER A 20 8.71 0.74 -10.52
CA SER A 20 9.94 1.46 -10.20
C SER A 20 10.59 1.02 -8.90
N THR A 21 9.99 0.06 -8.18
CA THR A 21 10.52 -0.34 -6.89
C THR A 21 11.03 -1.78 -6.91
N SER A 22 12.36 -1.87 -6.97
CA SER A 22 13.24 -2.87 -6.36
C SER A 22 12.96 -3.09 -4.85
N LYS A 23 11.68 -3.20 -4.47
CA LYS A 23 11.17 -3.33 -3.09
C LYS A 23 11.13 -4.77 -2.61
N THR A 24 11.56 -5.74 -3.42
CA THR A 24 11.90 -7.09 -2.94
C THR A 24 12.84 -7.00 -1.75
N ALA A 25 13.84 -6.10 -1.75
CA ALA A 25 14.80 -5.98 -0.64
C ALA A 25 14.20 -5.42 0.68
N LYS A 26 13.15 -4.59 0.62
CA LYS A 26 12.42 -4.10 1.82
C LYS A 26 11.36 -5.09 2.27
N LEU A 27 10.77 -5.85 1.35
CA LEU A 27 9.93 -7.00 1.65
C LEU A 27 10.76 -8.08 2.36
N GLU A 28 11.92 -8.47 1.81
CA GLU A 28 12.87 -9.41 2.41
C GLU A 28 13.35 -8.97 3.80
N ASN A 29 13.61 -7.67 4.01
CA ASN A 29 14.01 -7.17 5.33
C ASN A 29 12.88 -7.21 6.37
N ASN A 30 11.63 -6.96 5.97
CA ASN A 30 10.48 -7.05 6.89
C ASN A 30 10.01 -8.50 7.08
N LEU A 31 10.18 -9.36 6.08
CA LEU A 31 10.00 -10.81 6.14
C LEU A 31 11.27 -11.49 6.66
N GLY A 32 11.92 -10.94 7.70
CA GLY A 32 13.17 -11.42 8.31
C GLY A 32 13.12 -12.81 8.96
N LYS A 33 12.24 -13.70 8.50
CA LYS A 33 12.15 -15.12 8.81
C LYS A 33 12.10 -15.88 7.50
N ASP A 34 12.78 -17.02 7.41
CA ASP A 34 12.69 -17.95 6.30
C ASP A 34 11.25 -18.05 5.80
N ILE A 35 10.96 -17.40 4.67
CA ILE A 35 9.65 -17.37 4.01
C ILE A 35 9.14 -18.81 3.76
N LYS A 36 10.09 -19.77 3.70
CA LYS A 36 9.90 -21.22 3.61
C LYS A 36 9.30 -21.88 4.84
N SER A 37 9.34 -21.21 6.00
CA SER A 37 8.88 -21.72 7.30
C SER A 37 7.69 -20.97 7.87
N ALA A 38 7.36 -19.80 7.31
CA ALA A 38 6.18 -19.05 7.69
C ALA A 38 4.92 -19.81 7.27
N THR A 39 3.92 -19.84 8.15
CA THR A 39 2.61 -20.42 7.81
C THR A 39 1.91 -19.57 6.75
N ASP A 40 0.96 -20.18 6.02
CA ASP A 40 0.14 -19.47 5.03
C ASP A 40 -0.59 -18.25 5.64
N GLU A 41 -1.01 -18.34 6.90
CA GLU A 41 -1.62 -17.24 7.65
C GLU A 41 -0.62 -16.13 7.97
N GLU A 42 0.57 -16.45 8.48
CA GLU A 42 1.61 -15.44 8.78
C GLU A 42 2.09 -14.72 7.52
N LEU A 43 2.22 -15.43 6.40
CA LEU A 43 2.62 -14.84 5.13
C LEU A 43 1.54 -13.90 4.60
N MET A 44 0.27 -14.31 4.66
CA MET A 44 -0.86 -13.47 4.26
C MET A 44 -0.98 -12.23 5.15
N GLU A 45 -0.82 -12.36 6.46
CA GLU A 45 -0.87 -11.24 7.40
C GLU A 45 0.26 -10.24 7.16
N SER A 46 1.45 -10.74 6.81
CA SER A 46 2.58 -9.91 6.40
C SER A 46 2.29 -9.15 5.09
N CYS A 47 1.62 -9.81 4.13
CA CYS A 47 1.17 -9.17 2.89
C CYS A 47 0.14 -8.07 3.15
N LYS A 48 -0.84 -8.32 4.03
CA LYS A 48 -1.85 -7.33 4.44
C LYS A 48 -1.19 -6.14 5.14
N SER A 49 -0.25 -6.39 6.05
CA SER A 49 0.51 -5.33 6.71
C SER A 49 1.25 -4.44 5.69
N PHE A 50 1.82 -5.06 4.65
CA PHE A 50 2.46 -4.32 3.55
C PHE A 50 1.45 -3.54 2.70
N GLU A 51 0.31 -4.13 2.34
CA GLU A 51 -0.75 -3.45 1.59
C GLU A 51 -1.28 -2.23 2.37
N THR A 52 -1.51 -2.37 3.68
CA THR A 52 -1.91 -1.27 4.56
C THR A 52 -0.89 -0.14 4.52
N TYR A 53 0.40 -0.46 4.70
CA TYR A 53 1.46 0.54 4.63
C TYR A 53 1.53 1.21 3.25
N LEU A 54 1.42 0.44 2.17
CA LEU A 54 1.45 0.97 0.81
C LEU A 54 0.30 1.96 0.57
N VAL A 55 -0.93 1.58 0.95
CA VAL A 55 -2.12 2.41 0.80
C VAL A 55 -1.99 3.69 1.62
N GLU A 56 -1.53 3.61 2.87
CA GLU A 56 -1.27 4.78 3.72
C GLU A 56 -0.29 5.75 3.04
N GLN A 57 0.82 5.23 2.50
CA GLN A 57 1.82 6.05 1.81
C GLN A 57 1.27 6.70 0.53
N VAL A 58 0.44 5.99 -0.23
CA VAL A 58 -0.23 6.56 -1.41
C VAL A 58 -1.16 7.69 -1.00
N MET A 59 -1.99 7.51 0.04
CA MET A 59 -2.87 8.57 0.54
C MET A 59 -2.09 9.81 1.02
N LYS A 60 -0.97 9.59 1.72
CA LYS A 60 -0.08 10.68 2.16
C LYS A 60 0.54 11.43 0.98
N GLN A 61 0.95 10.74 -0.09
CA GLN A 61 1.46 11.39 -1.30
C GLN A 61 0.36 12.14 -2.06
N VAL A 62 -0.85 11.59 -2.13
CA VAL A 62 -2.01 12.27 -2.71
C VAL A 62 -2.32 13.56 -1.94
N LYS A 63 -2.30 13.53 -0.60
CA LYS A 63 -2.42 14.74 0.23
C LYS A 63 -1.37 15.79 -0.13
N ASN A 64 -0.11 15.39 -0.31
CA ASN A 64 0.98 16.33 -0.66
C ASN A 64 0.83 16.93 -2.06
N THR A 65 0.01 16.33 -2.94
CA THR A 65 -0.25 16.85 -4.30
C THR A 65 -1.40 17.86 -4.31
N ILE A 66 -2.26 17.85 -3.28
CA ILE A 66 -3.31 18.85 -3.10
C ILE A 66 -2.66 20.14 -2.64
N ALA A 67 -2.96 21.26 -3.29
CA ALA A 67 -2.44 22.57 -2.91
C ALA A 67 -2.83 22.87 -1.45
N LYS A 68 -1.84 23.10 -0.60
CA LYS A 68 -2.06 23.44 0.81
C LYS A 68 -2.38 24.93 0.93
N SER A 69 -3.38 25.24 1.73
CA SER A 69 -3.64 26.60 2.21
C SER A 69 -2.84 26.83 3.50
N ASP A 70 -2.53 28.07 3.87
CA ASP A 70 -1.78 28.39 5.11
C ASP A 70 -2.50 27.88 6.39
N GLU A 71 -3.80 27.59 6.32
CA GLU A 71 -4.59 26.97 7.40
C GLU A 71 -4.38 25.45 7.57
N ASP A 72 -3.84 24.77 6.54
CA ASP A 72 -3.63 23.31 6.52
C ASP A 72 -2.36 22.86 7.28
N GLU A 73 -1.54 23.80 7.77
CA GLU A 73 -0.27 23.54 8.48
C GLU A 73 -0.41 23.48 10.01
N ASN A 74 -1.62 23.26 10.54
CA ASN A 74 -1.79 23.00 11.97
C ASN A 74 -1.32 21.57 12.32
N GLU A 75 -0.35 21.44 13.24
CA GLU A 75 0.17 20.15 13.72
C GLU A 75 -0.93 19.19 14.19
N TYR A 76 -1.98 19.72 14.83
CA TYR A 76 -3.14 18.95 15.27
C TYR A 76 -3.91 18.35 14.08
N MET A 77 -4.08 19.11 13.00
CA MET A 77 -4.74 18.63 11.78
C MET A 77 -3.87 17.64 11.00
N SER A 78 -2.54 17.81 11.06
CA SER A 78 -1.62 16.83 10.49
C SER A 78 -1.72 15.49 11.21
N TYR A 79 -1.70 15.50 12.55
CA TYR A 79 -1.83 14.27 13.34
C TYR A 79 -3.18 13.58 13.14
N PHE A 80 -4.28 14.35 13.13
CA PHE A 80 -5.61 13.81 12.85
C PHE A 80 -5.70 13.22 11.44
N GLY A 81 -5.15 13.90 10.44
CA GLY A 81 -5.08 13.40 9.06
C GLY A 81 -4.28 12.10 8.95
N ASP A 82 -3.16 11.99 9.66
CA ASP A 82 -2.36 10.76 9.66
C ASP A 82 -3.12 9.58 10.29
N MET A 83 -3.83 9.79 11.41
CA MET A 83 -4.70 8.76 12.00
C MET A 83 -5.83 8.36 11.05
N LEU A 84 -6.43 9.32 10.34
CA LEU A 84 -7.47 9.06 9.36
C LEU A 84 -6.96 8.17 8.22
N TYR A 85 -5.80 8.51 7.65
CA TYR A 85 -5.21 7.70 6.56
C TYR A 85 -4.82 6.30 7.02
N GLN A 86 -4.33 6.14 8.25
CA GLN A 86 -4.05 4.83 8.83
C GLN A 86 -5.32 3.99 8.96
N SER A 87 -6.42 4.56 9.45
CA SER A 87 -7.70 3.85 9.55
C SER A 87 -8.22 3.44 8.17
N TYR A 88 -8.21 4.37 7.21
CA TYR A 88 -8.69 4.07 5.86
C TYR A 88 -7.82 3.03 5.16
N ALA A 89 -6.51 3.10 5.31
CA ALA A 89 -5.61 2.09 4.76
C ALA A 89 -5.89 0.70 5.35
N LYS A 90 -6.17 0.62 6.65
CA LYS A 90 -6.56 -0.62 7.31
C LYS A 90 -7.88 -1.15 6.76
N ASP A 91 -8.91 -0.30 6.68
CA ASP A 91 -10.25 -0.70 6.20
C ASP A 91 -10.19 -1.18 4.73
N ILE A 92 -9.45 -0.49 3.87
CA ILE A 92 -9.26 -0.86 2.46
C ILE A 92 -8.55 -2.22 2.35
N THR A 93 -7.57 -2.47 3.21
CA THR A 93 -6.84 -3.74 3.22
C THR A 93 -7.69 -4.89 3.76
N GLU A 94 -8.41 -4.69 4.86
CA GLU A 94 -9.30 -5.67 5.50
C GLU A 94 -10.44 -6.08 4.57
N THR A 95 -11.04 -5.11 3.85
CA THR A 95 -12.07 -5.40 2.85
C THR A 95 -11.53 -6.13 1.62
N GLY A 96 -10.21 -6.17 1.43
CA GLY A 96 -9.55 -6.88 0.33
C GLY A 96 -9.87 -6.31 -1.05
N GLN A 97 -10.36 -5.07 -1.13
CA GLN A 97 -10.84 -4.49 -2.39
C GLN A 97 -9.74 -4.27 -3.43
N LEU A 98 -8.53 -3.95 -2.98
CA LEU A 98 -7.38 -3.73 -3.85
C LEU A 98 -6.70 -5.05 -4.26
N GLY A 99 -6.77 -6.07 -3.40
CA GLY A 99 -6.25 -7.41 -3.67
C GLY A 99 -4.72 -7.50 -3.80
N ILE A 100 -3.98 -6.46 -3.38
CA ILE A 100 -2.52 -6.39 -3.54
C ILE A 100 -1.86 -7.41 -2.62
N ALA A 101 -2.33 -7.56 -1.37
CA ALA A 101 -1.79 -8.57 -0.46
C ALA A 101 -1.94 -9.98 -1.03
N LYS A 102 -3.08 -10.28 -1.66
CA LYS A 102 -3.32 -11.58 -2.28
C LYS A 102 -2.38 -11.83 -3.45
N GLN A 103 -2.21 -10.85 -4.34
CA GLN A 103 -1.29 -10.97 -5.48
C GLN A 103 0.17 -11.16 -5.01
N LEU A 104 0.57 -10.43 -3.97
CA LEU A 104 1.91 -10.54 -3.39
C LEU A 104 2.12 -11.93 -2.74
N TYR A 105 1.14 -12.41 -1.98
CA TYR A 105 1.13 -13.75 -1.40
C TYR A 105 1.25 -14.85 -2.46
N GLU A 106 0.46 -14.77 -3.53
CA GLU A 106 0.49 -15.72 -4.65
C GLU A 106 1.83 -15.70 -5.38
N ALA A 107 2.42 -14.52 -5.60
CA ALA A 107 3.74 -14.38 -6.20
C ALA A 107 4.82 -15.04 -5.32
N MET A 108 4.79 -14.81 -4.00
CA MET A 108 5.76 -15.41 -3.08
C MET A 108 5.63 -16.93 -3.00
N LYS A 109 4.41 -17.48 -3.01
CA LYS A 109 4.23 -18.95 -3.04
C LYS A 109 4.68 -19.58 -4.35
N ARG A 110 4.48 -18.90 -5.48
CA ARG A 110 4.97 -19.38 -6.78
C ARG A 110 6.49 -19.49 -6.80
N ASP A 111 7.17 -18.48 -6.28
CA ASP A 111 8.64 -18.46 -6.21
C ASP A 111 9.18 -19.46 -5.18
N GLN A 112 8.44 -19.79 -4.12
CA GLN A 112 8.81 -20.85 -3.19
C GLN A 112 8.74 -22.27 -3.77
N ASN A 113 7.91 -22.50 -4.78
CA ASN A 113 7.65 -23.81 -5.37
C ASN A 113 8.46 -24.08 -6.66
N THR A 114 9.41 -23.18 -6.98
CA THR A 114 10.37 -23.30 -8.10
C THR A 114 11.79 -23.40 -7.53
#